data_AF-A0A6M0ELK5-F1
#
_entry.id   AF-A0A6M0ELK5-F1
#
_cell.length_a   1.000
_cell.length_b   1.000
_cell.length_c   1.000
_cell.angle_alpha   90.00
_cell.angle_beta   90.00
_cell.angle_gamma   90.00
#
_symmetry.space_group_name_H-M   'P 1'
#
loop_
_entity.id
_entity.type
_entity.pdbx_description
1 polymer ?
#
loop_
_entity_poly.entity_id
_entity_poly.type
_entity_poly.pdbx_seq_one_letter_code
_entity_poly.pdbx_strand_id
1 'polypeptide(L)' 'MTFLPTIYLSAAFYFFLVWFGAFKRDTNISPQQKRISWLVLIVATIFWPIVVPISYLERISNIPRDVY' A
#
# COMPACT_ATOMS: atom_id res chain seq x y z
N MET A 1 21.67 7.94 -6.24
CA MET A 1 20.49 8.62 -5.64
C MET A 1 19.18 7.90 -6.02
N THR A 2 19.09 6.57 -5.91
CA THR A 2 17.89 5.79 -6.32
C THR A 2 17.55 4.62 -5.38
N PHE A 3 18.38 4.39 -4.36
CA PHE A 3 18.28 3.23 -3.47
C PHE A 3 16.96 3.15 -2.70
N LEU A 4 16.53 4.26 -2.09
CA LEU A 4 15.27 4.34 -1.34
C LEU A 4 14.03 4.07 -2.22
N PRO A 5 13.86 4.75 -3.38
CA PRO A 5 12.79 4.42 -4.32
C PRO A 5 12.76 2.95 -4.74
N THR A 6 13.93 2.35 -5.02
CA THR A 6 14.02 0.95 -5.45
C THR A 6 13.58 -0.01 -4.36
N ILE A 7 14.01 0.19 -3.10
CA ILE A 7 13.56 -0.63 -1.97
C ILE A 7 12.06 -0.50 -1.79
N TYR A 8 11.56 0.74 -1.87
CA TYR A 8 10.16 1.03 -1.66
C TYR A 8 9.26 0.36 -2.72
N LEU A 9 9.62 0.48 -4.00
CA LEU A 9 8.91 -0.18 -5.10
C LEU A 9 9.01 -1.71 -5.00
N SER A 10 10.15 -2.24 -4.58
CA SER A 10 10.33 -3.69 -4.40
C SER A 10 9.45 -4.24 -3.28
N ALA A 11 9.36 -3.54 -2.16
CA ALA A 11 8.47 -3.90 -1.06
C ALA A 11 7.00 -3.82 -1.47
N ALA A 12 6.60 -2.75 -2.15
CA ALA A 12 5.23 -2.59 -2.67
C ALA A 12 4.85 -3.74 -3.64
N PHE A 13 5.76 -4.10 -4.55
CA PHE A 13 5.55 -5.21 -5.48
C PHE A 13 5.46 -6.55 -4.75
N TYR A 14 6.30 -6.79 -3.75
CA TYR A 14 6.24 -7.99 -2.92
C TYR A 14 4.89 -8.12 -2.21
N PHE A 15 4.42 -7.05 -1.54
CA PHE A 15 3.11 -7.06 -0.89
C PHE A 15 1.98 -7.30 -1.90
N PHE A 16 2.02 -6.66 -3.07
CA PHE A 16 1.05 -6.91 -4.13
C PHE A 16 0.99 -8.41 -4.50
N LEU A 17 2.13 -9.06 -4.72
CA LEU A 17 2.18 -10.48 -5.07
C LEU A 17 1.62 -11.38 -3.97
N VAL A 18 1.95 -11.10 -2.70
CA VAL A 18 1.43 -11.86 -1.55
C VAL A 18 -0.10 -11.76 -1.47
N TRP A 19 -0.62 -10.54 -1.54
CA TRP A 19 -2.07 -10.29 -1.45
C TRP A 19 -2.81 -10.81 -2.68
N PHE A 20 -2.25 -10.69 -3.86
CA PHE A 20 -2.80 -11.27 -5.08
C PHE A 20 -2.81 -12.80 -5.02
N GLY A 21 -1.75 -13.42 -4.50
CA GLY A 21 -1.68 -14.86 -4.27
C GLY A 21 -2.73 -15.34 -3.27
N ALA A 22 -2.92 -14.62 -2.16
CA ALA A 22 -3.98 -14.91 -1.19
C ALA A 22 -5.37 -14.79 -1.83
N PHE A 23 -5.61 -13.71 -2.58
CA PHE A 23 -6.86 -13.50 -3.30
C PHE A 23 -7.16 -14.61 -4.33
N LYS A 24 -6.14 -15.13 -5.02
CA LYS A 24 -6.30 -16.26 -5.96
C LYS A 24 -6.59 -17.59 -5.26
N ARG A 25 -6.09 -17.78 -4.04
CA ARG A 25 -6.26 -19.02 -3.27
C ARG A 25 -7.63 -19.13 -2.59
N ASP A 26 -8.27 -18.00 -2.37
CA ASP A 26 -9.57 -17.99 -1.71
C ASP A 26 -10.68 -18.33 -2.73
N THR A 27 -11.15 -19.58 -2.66
CA THR A 27 -12.16 -20.14 -3.55
C THR A 27 -13.59 -19.93 -3.07
N ASN A 28 -13.78 -19.37 -1.87
CA ASN A 28 -15.10 -19.22 -1.23
C ASN A 28 -15.63 -17.76 -1.29
N ILE A 29 -15.10 -16.97 -2.21
CA ILE A 29 -15.46 -15.56 -2.35
C ILE A 29 -16.68 -15.41 -3.27
N SER A 30 -17.72 -14.71 -2.81
CA SER A 30 -18.86 -14.36 -3.67
C SER A 30 -18.43 -13.44 -4.84
N PRO A 31 -19.17 -13.41 -5.97
CA PRO A 31 -18.82 -12.55 -7.12
C PRO A 31 -18.68 -11.07 -6.76
N GLN A 32 -19.47 -10.58 -5.80
CA GLN A 32 -19.41 -9.19 -5.31
C GLN A 32 -18.13 -8.93 -4.52
N GLN A 33 -17.79 -9.81 -3.58
CA GLN A 33 -16.55 -9.70 -2.82
C GLN A 33 -15.33 -9.79 -3.74
N LYS A 34 -15.37 -10.65 -4.77
CA LYS A 34 -14.30 -10.76 -5.77
C LYS A 34 -14.06 -9.44 -6.50
N ARG A 35 -15.14 -8.72 -6.84
CA ARG A 35 -15.05 -7.40 -7.48
C ARG A 35 -14.49 -6.34 -6.53
N ILE A 36 -14.91 -6.35 -5.26
CA ILE A 36 -14.40 -5.43 -4.23
C ILE A 36 -12.91 -5.69 -3.99
N SER A 37 -12.49 -6.96 -3.82
CA SER A 37 -11.08 -7.30 -3.63
C SER A 37 -10.20 -6.85 -4.80
N TRP A 38 -10.68 -6.97 -6.05
CA TRP A 38 -9.98 -6.41 -7.21
C TRP A 38 -9.85 -4.90 -7.16
N LEU A 39 -10.93 -4.18 -6.81
CA LEU A 39 -10.90 -2.72 -6.65
C LEU A 39 -9.92 -2.31 -5.55
N VAL A 40 -9.95 -2.98 -4.40
CA VAL A 40 -9.02 -2.75 -3.28
C VAL A 40 -7.59 -3.00 -3.73
N LEU A 41 -7.32 -4.08 -4.46
CA LEU A 41 -5.98 -4.40 -4.94
C LEU A 41 -5.45 -3.31 -5.90
N ILE A 42 -6.29 -2.82 -6.81
CA ILE A 42 -5.94 -1.76 -7.77
C ILE A 42 -5.70 -0.43 -7.04
N VAL A 43 -6.65 -0.01 -6.19
CA VAL A 43 -6.56 1.23 -5.43
C VAL A 43 -5.33 1.20 -4.52
N ALA A 44 -5.16 0.12 -3.75
CA ALA A 44 -4.00 -0.03 -2.88
C ALA A 44 -2.70 0.08 -3.68
N THR A 45 -2.56 -0.60 -4.82
CA THR A 45 -1.34 -0.56 -5.64
C THR A 45 -1.04 0.83 -6.19
N ILE A 46 -2.06 1.56 -6.66
CA ILE A 46 -1.89 2.91 -7.23
C ILE A 46 -1.53 3.93 -6.14
N PHE A 47 -2.18 3.85 -4.99
CA PHE A 47 -2.01 4.84 -3.92
C PHE A 47 -0.86 4.50 -2.94
N TRP A 48 -0.38 3.24 -2.91
CA TRP A 48 0.72 2.84 -2.02
C TRP A 48 1.97 3.74 -2.10
N PRO A 49 2.47 4.11 -3.30
CA PRO A 49 3.64 4.99 -3.45
C PRO A 49 3.46 6.36 -2.81
N ILE A 50 2.22 6.81 -2.62
CA ILE A 50 1.86 8.13 -2.12
C ILE A 50 1.54 8.07 -0.60
N VAL A 51 0.99 6.96 -0.12
CA VAL A 51 0.56 6.79 1.28
C VAL A 51 1.72 6.95 2.28
N VAL A 52 2.88 6.33 2.04
CA VAL A 52 4.02 6.46 2.98
C VAL A 52 4.63 7.86 2.99
N PRO A 53 4.88 8.50 1.84
CA PRO A 53 5.31 9.91 1.84
C PRO A 53 4.33 10.83 2.57
N ILE A 54 3.02 10.69 2.32
CA ILE A 54 2.00 11.53 2.98
C ILE A 54 1.98 11.29 4.48
N SER A 55 1.95 10.03 4.94
CA SER A 55 1.94 9.72 6.37
C SER A 55 3.21 10.18 7.09
N TYR A 56 4.36 10.19 6.41
CA TYR A 56 5.59 10.77 6.94
C TYR A 56 5.50 12.31 7.07
N LEU A 57 4.95 12.99 6.05
CA LEU A 57 4.74 14.44 6.08
C LEU A 57 3.74 14.84 7.17
N GLU A 58 2.63 14.11 7.29
CA GLU A 58 1.62 14.31 8.34
C GLU A 58 2.22 14.10 9.73
N ARG A 59 3.05 13.07 9.90
CA ARG A 59 3.75 12.84 11.17
C ARG A 59 4.63 14.03 11.54
N ILE A 60 5.38 14.59 10.58
CA ILE A 60 6.22 15.77 10.82
C ILE A 60 5.39 17.00 11.16
N SER A 61 4.29 17.24 10.45
CA SER A 61 3.45 18.42 10.68
C SER A 61 2.75 18.40 12.03
N ASN A 62 2.51 17.21 12.59
CA ASN A 62 1.90 17.02 13.90
C ASN A 62 2.91 16.95 15.05
N ILE A 63 4.23 17.14 14.79
CA ILE A 63 5.21 17.27 15.87
C ILE A 63 4.97 18.60 16.59
N PRO A 64 4.72 18.61 17.91
CA PRO A 64 4.52 19.82 18.68
C PRO A 64 5.74 20.74 18.54
N ARG A 65 5.50 22.00 18.13
CA ARG A 65 6.56 22.99 17.82
C ARG A 65 7.21 23.61 19.06
N ASP A 66 6.78 23.20 20.24
CA ASP A 66 7.24 23.61 21.57
C ASP A 66 8.38 22.74 22.13
N VAL A 67 8.79 21.69 21.42
CA VAL A 67 9.89 20.79 21.83
C VAL A 67 11.27 21.25 21.30
N TYR A 68 11.36 22.46 20.72
CA TYR A 68 12.63 23.06 20.25
C TYR A 68 12.84 24.47 20.82
#